data_AF-G0WXM0-F1
#
_entry.id   AF-G0WXM0-F1
#
_cell.length_a   1.000
_cell.length_b   1.000
_cell.length_c   1.000
_cell.angle_alpha   90.00
_cell.angle_beta   90.00
_cell.angle_gamma   90.00
#
_symmetry.space_group_name_H-M   'P 1'
#
loop_
_entity.id
_entity.type
_entity.pdbx_description
1 polymer ?
#
loop_
_entity_poly.entity_id
_entity_poly.type
_entity_poly.pdbx_seq_one_letter_code
_entity_poly.pdbx_strand_id
1 'polypeptide(L)'
;MPTVSIWLNPSTFKLLEDFAESVNSSPSKLIKQMIEDKVKRYYNEEYVRRVEELYKWLYYEGDYLSFDIYAKRILKNKNSEAILSIISTNDELRILLKTLGMLMLVVSCKSYSDIPSEDILMIKNIKYAIIDEIKGIKIYYKPLLYAKILWLKCIDKIRNASLNNQRDWEKYAFACGLQAITFLSEDTLSEIYNKLGLHNIEDKWKELIKYAINIINSSEKIVEKCANCRSEIINGKCSCKHTIKYLSDINL
;
A
#
# COMPACT_ATOMS: atom_id res chain seq x y z
N MET A 1 16.51 -13.48 28.86
CA MET A 1 16.97 -12.16 28.38
C MET A 1 17.43 -11.35 29.59
N PRO A 2 18.47 -10.52 29.48
CA PRO A 2 18.82 -9.57 30.52
C PRO A 2 17.71 -8.52 30.67
N THR A 3 17.39 -8.15 31.91
CA THR A 3 16.39 -7.12 32.24
C THR A 3 17.09 -5.78 32.42
N VAL A 4 16.56 -4.71 31.83
CA VAL A 4 17.13 -3.36 31.95
C VAL A 4 16.11 -2.44 32.61
N SER A 5 16.48 -1.83 33.74
CA SER A 5 15.66 -0.82 34.42
C SER A 5 15.86 0.53 33.74
N ILE A 6 14.75 1.18 33.35
CA ILE A 6 14.75 2.49 32.69
C ILE A 6 14.00 3.47 33.60
N TRP A 7 14.64 4.60 33.94
CA TRP A 7 13.97 5.67 34.67
C TRP A 7 13.12 6.52 33.72
N LEU A 8 11.82 6.57 33.99
CA LEU A 8 10.85 7.46 33.36
C LEU A 8 10.31 8.43 34.42
N ASN A 9 9.87 9.62 34.00
CA ASN A 9 9.14 10.50 34.92
C ASN A 9 7.73 9.91 35.20
N PRO A 10 7.10 10.22 36.37
CA PRO A 10 5.85 9.56 36.77
C PRO A 10 4.67 9.76 35.81
N SER A 11 4.52 10.93 35.17
CA SER A 11 3.40 11.18 34.25
C SER A 11 3.60 10.49 32.90
N THR A 12 4.85 10.37 32.42
CA THR A 12 5.19 9.60 31.22
C THR A 12 5.07 8.10 31.46
N PHE A 13 5.41 7.62 32.67
CA PHE A 13 5.16 6.22 33.04
C PHE A 13 3.66 5.91 33.11
N LYS A 14 2.87 6.76 33.76
CA LYS A 14 1.42 6.57 33.83
C LYS A 14 0.75 6.56 32.45
N LEU A 15 1.10 7.49 31.55
CA LEU A 15 0.61 7.48 30.16
C LEU A 15 0.97 6.20 29.40
N LEU A 16 2.08 5.53 29.75
CA LEU A 16 2.47 4.24 29.19
C LEU A 16 1.69 3.08 29.82
N GLU A 17 1.36 3.13 31.11
CA GLU A 17 0.47 2.17 31.78
C GLU A 17 -0.96 2.26 31.21
N ASP A 18 -1.54 3.46 31.18
CA ASP A 18 -2.87 3.74 30.61
C ASP A 18 -2.94 3.23 29.15
N PHE A 19 -1.88 3.47 28.35
CA PHE A 19 -1.81 2.97 26.97
C PHE A 19 -1.63 1.45 26.90
N ALA A 20 -0.83 0.83 27.78
CA ALA A 20 -0.62 -0.61 27.82
C ALA A 20 -1.91 -1.38 28.15
N GLU A 21 -2.66 -0.91 29.13
CA GLU A 21 -3.98 -1.44 29.47
C GLU A 21 -4.94 -1.31 28.28
N SER A 22 -5.01 -0.13 27.64
CA SER A 22 -5.90 0.11 26.49
C SER A 22 -5.66 -0.80 25.27
N VAL A 23 -4.50 -1.46 25.18
CA VAL A 23 -4.16 -2.40 24.09
C VAL A 23 -3.98 -3.86 24.56
N ASN A 24 -4.32 -4.18 25.80
CA ASN A 24 -4.09 -5.49 26.45
C ASN A 24 -2.63 -5.97 26.35
N SER A 25 -1.67 -5.07 26.64
CA SER A 25 -0.23 -5.36 26.66
C SER A 25 0.37 -4.95 28.02
N SER A 26 1.70 -5.07 28.18
CA SER A 26 2.42 -4.56 29.34
C SER A 26 3.36 -3.41 28.96
N PRO A 27 3.65 -2.45 29.86
CA PRO A 27 4.59 -1.36 29.60
C PRO A 27 5.94 -1.83 29.03
N SER A 28 6.48 -2.94 29.53
CA SER A 28 7.74 -3.52 29.05
C SER A 28 7.63 -4.12 27.64
N LYS A 29 6.49 -4.75 27.29
CA LYS A 29 6.24 -5.24 25.91
C LYS A 29 6.07 -4.06 24.95
N LEU A 30 5.35 -3.02 25.36
CA LEU A 30 5.18 -1.80 24.56
C LEU A 30 6.50 -1.06 24.36
N ILE A 31 7.28 -0.82 25.41
CA ILE A 31 8.64 -0.25 25.30
C ILE A 31 9.48 -1.10 24.35
N LYS A 32 9.47 -2.43 24.51
CA LYS A 32 10.22 -3.33 23.61
C LYS A 32 9.78 -3.15 22.15
N GLN A 33 8.48 -3.22 21.87
CA GLN A 33 7.96 -3.03 20.51
C GLN A 33 8.27 -1.63 19.97
N MET A 34 8.12 -0.56 20.76
CA MET A 34 8.45 0.82 20.38
C MET A 34 9.96 1.04 20.17
N ILE A 35 10.82 0.25 20.81
CA ILE A 35 12.26 0.23 20.57
C ILE A 35 12.58 -0.59 19.32
N GLU A 36 11.97 -1.75 19.11
CA GLU A 36 12.14 -2.54 17.87
C GLU A 36 11.64 -1.76 16.64
N ASP A 37 10.50 -1.05 16.76
CA ASP A 37 9.96 -0.08 15.78
C ASP A 37 10.78 1.22 15.66
N LYS A 38 11.79 1.45 16.50
CA LYS A 38 12.73 2.59 16.37
C LYS A 38 14.10 2.15 15.86
N VAL A 39 14.59 1.01 16.31
CA VAL A 39 15.92 0.46 15.99
C VAL A 39 15.95 -0.09 14.56
N LYS A 40 14.82 -0.56 14.02
CA LYS A 40 14.65 -0.91 12.60
C LYS A 40 14.69 0.32 11.65
N ARG A 41 15.41 1.40 11.98
CA ARG A 41 15.22 2.68 11.27
C ARG A 41 16.39 3.65 11.20
N TYR A 42 16.65 4.06 9.97
CA TYR A 42 16.47 5.46 9.57
C TYR A 42 15.18 5.50 8.73
N TYR A 43 14.20 6.39 8.98
CA TYR A 43 12.98 6.49 8.17
C TYR A 43 13.10 7.74 7.30
N ASN A 44 12.91 7.61 5.99
CA ASN A 44 12.80 8.76 5.09
C ASN A 44 11.52 9.53 5.43
N GLU A 45 11.67 10.72 6.01
CA GLU A 45 10.54 11.58 6.41
C GLU A 45 9.66 11.98 5.21
N GLU A 46 10.21 12.02 3.98
CA GLU A 46 9.41 12.28 2.79
C GLU A 46 8.41 11.15 2.51
N TYR A 47 8.81 9.88 2.73
CA TYR A 47 7.91 8.74 2.56
C TYR A 47 6.78 8.77 3.59
N VAL A 48 7.10 9.10 4.85
CA VAL A 48 6.11 9.25 5.92
C VAL A 48 5.11 10.36 5.57
N ARG A 49 5.60 11.55 5.20
CA ARG A 49 4.76 12.68 4.80
C ARG A 49 3.85 12.31 3.62
N ARG A 50 4.42 11.69 2.57
CA ARG A 50 3.70 11.28 1.35
C ARG A 50 2.61 10.25 1.64
N VAL A 51 2.85 9.29 2.54
CA VAL A 51 1.84 8.31 2.97
C VAL A 51 0.74 8.95 3.80
N GLU A 52 1.05 9.93 4.68
CA GLU A 52 0.01 10.68 5.39
C GLU A 52 -0.83 11.59 4.47
N GLU A 53 -0.21 12.21 3.45
CA GLU A 53 -0.90 12.99 2.42
C GLU A 53 -1.86 12.11 1.59
N LEU A 54 -1.40 10.94 1.15
CA LEU A 54 -2.23 9.96 0.44
C LEU A 54 -3.35 9.40 1.32
N TYR A 55 -3.13 9.20 2.61
CA TYR A 55 -4.17 8.76 3.55
C TYR A 55 -5.25 9.83 3.76
N LYS A 56 -4.86 11.11 3.88
CA LYS A 56 -5.81 12.24 3.92
C LYS A 56 -6.64 12.31 2.63
N TRP A 57 -6.01 12.15 1.47
CA TRP A 57 -6.71 12.07 0.19
C TRP A 57 -7.72 10.92 0.12
N LEU A 58 -7.33 9.70 0.52
CA LEU A 58 -8.22 8.53 0.61
C LEU A 58 -9.45 8.85 1.46
N TYR A 59 -9.25 9.45 2.64
CA TYR A 59 -10.30 9.74 3.61
C TYR A 59 -11.32 10.78 3.11
N TYR A 60 -10.88 11.86 2.44
CA TYR A 60 -11.79 12.93 2.01
C TYR A 60 -12.40 12.75 0.62
N GLU A 61 -11.73 12.03 -0.29
CA GLU A 61 -12.16 11.90 -1.69
C GLU A 61 -11.86 10.53 -2.31
N GLY A 62 -10.67 9.98 -2.07
CA GLY A 62 -10.15 8.81 -2.79
C GLY A 62 -10.99 7.54 -2.69
N ASP A 63 -11.70 7.30 -1.58
CA ASP A 63 -12.54 6.10 -1.47
C ASP A 63 -13.71 6.09 -2.47
N TYR A 64 -14.26 7.27 -2.80
CA TYR A 64 -15.39 7.41 -3.72
C TYR A 64 -15.02 7.27 -5.20
N LEU A 65 -13.73 7.29 -5.54
CA LEU A 65 -13.24 7.26 -6.92
C LEU A 65 -13.27 5.85 -7.53
N SER A 66 -13.35 5.78 -8.86
CA SER A 66 -13.26 4.53 -9.62
C SER A 66 -11.92 3.81 -9.40
N PHE A 67 -11.88 2.51 -9.70
CA PHE A 67 -10.72 1.67 -9.39
C PHE A 67 -9.45 2.11 -10.13
N ASP A 68 -9.59 2.57 -11.37
CA ASP A 68 -8.52 2.94 -12.28
C ASP A 68 -7.88 4.27 -11.85
N ILE A 69 -8.71 5.27 -11.52
CA ILE A 69 -8.27 6.55 -10.95
C ILE A 69 -7.54 6.30 -9.62
N TYR A 70 -8.12 5.49 -8.73
CA TYR A 70 -7.53 5.18 -7.44
C TYR A 70 -6.19 4.44 -7.59
N ALA A 71 -6.17 3.36 -8.37
CA ALA A 71 -4.96 2.57 -8.59
C ALA A 71 -3.87 3.42 -9.26
N LYS A 72 -4.21 4.28 -10.23
CA LYS A 72 -3.27 5.19 -10.88
C LYS A 72 -2.67 6.22 -9.91
N ARG A 73 -3.43 6.71 -8.92
CA ARG A 73 -2.88 7.58 -7.84
C ARG A 73 -1.85 6.83 -6.98
N ILE A 74 -2.16 5.59 -6.59
CA ILE A 74 -1.33 4.77 -5.70
C ILE A 74 -0.08 4.22 -6.40
N LEU A 75 -0.18 3.80 -7.66
CA LEU A 75 0.89 3.13 -8.41
C LEU A 75 1.89 4.08 -9.09
N LYS A 76 1.67 5.41 -9.04
CA LYS A 76 2.69 6.42 -9.41
C LYS A 76 3.96 6.16 -8.61
N ASN A 77 5.15 6.10 -9.25
CA ASN A 77 6.35 5.50 -8.65
C ASN A 77 6.62 5.94 -7.22
N LYS A 78 6.75 7.26 -6.99
CA LYS A 78 7.05 7.84 -5.67
C LYS A 78 6.02 7.50 -4.59
N ASN A 79 4.77 7.27 -4.97
CA ASN A 79 3.67 6.98 -4.05
C ASN A 79 3.71 5.50 -3.64
N SER A 80 3.81 4.59 -4.60
CA SER A 80 4.00 3.15 -4.36
C SER A 80 5.32 2.84 -3.64
N GLU A 81 6.40 3.51 -4.02
CA GLU A 81 7.73 3.41 -3.42
C GLU A 81 7.68 3.79 -1.93
N ALA A 82 7.08 4.93 -1.58
CA ALA A 82 6.90 5.36 -0.19
C ALA A 82 5.99 4.41 0.61
N ILE A 83 4.88 3.94 0.02
CA ILE A 83 3.97 2.98 0.66
C ILE A 83 4.70 1.67 0.96
N LEU A 84 5.40 1.10 -0.03
CA LEU A 84 6.05 -0.20 0.07
C LEU A 84 7.34 -0.15 0.90
N SER A 85 8.08 0.95 0.86
CA SER A 85 9.24 1.20 1.73
C SER A 85 8.88 1.44 3.20
N ILE A 86 7.63 1.83 3.50
CA ILE A 86 7.13 1.79 4.88
C ILE A 86 6.68 0.37 5.24
N ILE A 87 5.98 -0.34 4.34
CA ILE A 87 5.54 -1.73 4.54
C ILE A 87 6.72 -2.68 4.80
N SER A 88 7.83 -2.54 4.07
CA SER A 88 9.01 -3.40 4.19
C SER A 88 9.66 -3.41 5.59
N THR A 89 9.38 -2.40 6.41
CA THR A 89 9.86 -2.30 7.80
C THR A 89 9.27 -3.37 8.74
N ASN A 90 8.15 -3.98 8.36
CA ASN A 90 7.52 -5.10 9.05
C ASN A 90 7.61 -6.37 8.17
N ASP A 91 8.29 -7.40 8.67
CA ASP A 91 8.63 -8.60 7.89
C ASP A 91 7.43 -9.44 7.49
N GLU A 92 6.43 -9.52 8.38
CA GLU A 92 5.19 -10.27 8.17
C GLU A 92 4.39 -9.67 7.02
N LEU A 93 4.14 -8.36 7.07
CA LEU A 93 3.49 -7.60 6.00
C LEU A 93 4.30 -7.63 4.70
N ARG A 94 5.63 -7.53 4.79
CA ARG A 94 6.55 -7.63 3.64
C ARG A 94 6.41 -8.97 2.92
N ILE A 95 6.46 -10.09 3.64
CA ILE A 95 6.36 -11.44 3.07
C ILE A 95 4.97 -11.69 2.47
N LEU A 96 3.90 -11.35 3.20
CA LEU A 96 2.54 -11.58 2.74
C LEU A 96 2.18 -10.70 1.52
N LEU A 97 2.58 -9.42 1.50
CA LEU A 97 2.32 -8.54 0.36
C LEU A 97 3.23 -8.81 -0.84
N LYS A 98 4.48 -9.27 -0.64
CA LYS A 98 5.32 -9.84 -1.71
C LYS A 98 4.62 -11.03 -2.37
N THR A 99 4.15 -11.97 -1.56
CA THR A 99 3.46 -13.19 -2.02
C THR A 99 2.17 -12.84 -2.77
N LEU A 100 1.35 -11.95 -2.20
CA LEU A 100 0.15 -11.44 -2.85
C LEU A 100 0.45 -10.74 -4.19
N GLY A 101 1.58 -10.02 -4.28
CA GLY A 101 2.08 -9.41 -5.52
C GLY A 101 2.40 -10.44 -6.61
N MET A 102 3.08 -11.53 -6.25
CA MET A 102 3.35 -12.67 -7.18
C MET A 102 2.04 -13.29 -7.68
N LEU A 103 1.10 -13.55 -6.78
CA LEU A 103 -0.21 -14.09 -7.14
C LEU A 103 -1.09 -13.06 -7.89
N MET A 104 -0.77 -11.76 -7.84
CA MET A 104 -1.36 -10.73 -8.70
C MET A 104 -0.78 -10.76 -10.11
N LEU A 105 0.54 -10.91 -10.27
CA LEU A 105 1.16 -11.11 -11.58
C LEU A 105 0.59 -12.34 -12.29
N VAL A 106 0.63 -13.52 -11.66
CA VAL A 106 0.14 -14.77 -12.28
C VAL A 106 -1.32 -14.66 -12.73
N VAL A 107 -2.18 -14.06 -11.91
CA VAL A 107 -3.60 -13.85 -12.28
C VAL A 107 -3.78 -12.82 -13.41
N SER A 108 -2.94 -11.79 -13.49
CA SER A 108 -2.96 -10.84 -14.62
C SER A 108 -2.38 -11.42 -15.92
N CYS A 109 -1.53 -12.44 -15.83
CA CYS A 109 -1.00 -13.17 -16.98
C CYS A 109 -1.94 -14.27 -17.50
N LYS A 110 -3.01 -14.64 -16.77
CA LYS A 110 -3.91 -15.74 -17.15
C LYS A 110 -4.40 -15.63 -18.59
N SER A 111 -4.97 -14.49 -18.99
CA SER A 111 -5.63 -14.33 -20.29
C SER A 111 -4.69 -14.42 -21.50
N TYR A 112 -3.42 -14.73 -21.25
CA TYR A 112 -2.33 -14.81 -22.21
C TYR A 112 -1.49 -16.09 -22.06
N SER A 113 -1.81 -16.98 -21.08
CA SER A 113 -1.05 -18.19 -20.77
C SER A 113 -1.98 -19.38 -20.54
N ASP A 114 -1.53 -20.59 -20.88
CA ASP A 114 -2.31 -21.84 -20.80
C ASP A 114 -2.48 -22.38 -19.36
N ILE A 115 -2.62 -21.49 -18.37
CA ILE A 115 -2.80 -21.87 -16.96
C ILE A 115 -4.22 -22.44 -16.78
N PRO A 116 -4.36 -23.69 -16.29
CA PRO A 116 -5.65 -24.30 -16.00
C PRO A 116 -6.58 -23.43 -15.15
N SER A 117 -7.89 -23.46 -15.45
CA SER A 117 -8.85 -22.65 -14.70
C SER A 117 -9.03 -23.10 -13.25
N GLU A 118 -8.67 -24.34 -12.93
CA GLU A 118 -8.63 -24.89 -11.57
C GLU A 118 -7.48 -24.31 -10.75
N ASP A 119 -6.25 -24.29 -11.31
CA ASP A 119 -5.09 -23.64 -10.69
C ASP A 119 -5.36 -22.16 -10.42
N ILE A 120 -6.01 -21.47 -11.36
CA ILE A 120 -6.44 -20.07 -11.18
C ILE A 120 -7.46 -19.92 -10.05
N LEU A 121 -8.37 -20.87 -9.88
CA LEU A 121 -9.33 -20.85 -8.77
C LEU A 121 -8.62 -21.06 -7.42
N MET A 122 -7.67 -22.01 -7.37
CA MET A 122 -6.81 -22.22 -6.20
C MET A 122 -5.99 -20.96 -5.86
N ILE A 123 -5.35 -20.34 -6.86
CA ILE A 123 -4.61 -19.08 -6.71
C ILE A 123 -5.53 -17.95 -6.21
N LYS A 124 -6.76 -17.82 -6.73
CA LYS A 124 -7.73 -16.82 -6.23
C LYS A 124 -8.07 -17.06 -4.75
N ASN A 125 -8.28 -18.31 -4.34
CA ASN A 125 -8.58 -18.65 -2.95
C ASN A 125 -7.40 -18.35 -2.02
N ILE A 126 -6.18 -18.70 -2.41
CA ILE A 126 -4.94 -18.37 -1.65
C ILE A 126 -4.79 -16.85 -1.49
N LYS A 127 -5.04 -16.07 -2.55
CA LYS A 127 -5.01 -14.59 -2.47
C LYS A 127 -6.02 -14.03 -1.48
N TYR A 128 -7.22 -14.59 -1.38
CA TYR A 128 -8.22 -14.13 -0.42
C TYR A 128 -7.83 -14.47 1.03
N ALA A 129 -7.32 -15.69 1.27
CA ALA A 129 -6.78 -16.05 2.58
C ALA A 129 -5.65 -15.09 3.03
N ILE A 130 -4.69 -14.81 2.15
CA ILE A 130 -3.59 -13.86 2.43
C ILE A 130 -4.12 -12.44 2.66
N ILE A 131 -5.12 -11.97 1.90
CA ILE A 131 -5.74 -10.65 2.11
C ILE A 131 -6.36 -10.54 3.50
N ASP A 132 -7.05 -11.58 3.97
CA ASP A 132 -7.74 -11.57 5.26
C ASP A 132 -6.76 -11.77 6.44
N GLU A 133 -5.69 -12.55 6.24
CA GLU A 133 -4.52 -12.63 7.15
C GLU A 133 -3.85 -11.26 7.31
N ILE A 134 -3.49 -10.58 6.20
CA ILE A 134 -2.91 -9.23 6.24
C ILE A 134 -3.87 -8.27 6.94
N LYS A 135 -5.19 -8.37 6.73
CA LYS A 135 -6.19 -7.55 7.42
C LYS A 135 -6.16 -7.76 8.94
N GLY A 136 -5.99 -9.01 9.41
CA GLY A 136 -5.86 -9.36 10.83
C GLY A 136 -4.66 -8.76 11.57
N ILE A 137 -3.54 -8.50 10.88
CA ILE A 137 -2.31 -7.97 11.50
C ILE A 137 -2.56 -6.60 12.15
N LYS A 138 -2.36 -6.51 13.48
CA LYS A 138 -2.51 -5.27 14.26
C LYS A 138 -1.27 -4.39 14.10
N ILE A 139 -1.48 -3.10 13.83
CA ILE A 139 -0.41 -2.13 13.60
C ILE A 139 -0.67 -0.88 14.43
N TYR A 140 0.31 -0.50 15.25
CA TYR A 140 0.21 0.63 16.16
C TYR A 140 0.98 1.88 15.67
N TYR A 141 1.96 1.71 14.76
CA TYR A 141 2.64 2.83 14.10
C TYR A 141 1.80 3.38 12.93
N LYS A 142 1.34 4.63 13.06
CA LYS A 142 0.36 5.26 12.16
C LYS A 142 0.73 5.21 10.65
N PRO A 143 1.93 5.64 10.20
CA PRO A 143 2.27 5.57 8.77
C PRO A 143 2.29 4.16 8.19
N LEU A 144 2.65 3.13 8.97
CA LEU A 144 2.59 1.72 8.52
C LEU A 144 1.14 1.22 8.44
N LEU A 145 0.27 1.63 9.37
CA LEU A 145 -1.17 1.38 9.30
C LEU A 145 -1.77 2.04 8.05
N TYR A 146 -1.42 3.29 7.77
CA TYR A 146 -1.86 4.03 6.59
C TYR A 146 -1.35 3.38 5.30
N ALA A 147 -0.08 2.96 5.24
CA ALA A 147 0.49 2.26 4.10
C ALA A 147 -0.22 0.91 3.83
N LYS A 148 -0.48 0.10 4.86
CA LYS A 148 -1.31 -1.12 4.77
C LYS A 148 -2.69 -0.79 4.19
N ILE A 149 -3.37 0.23 4.72
CA ILE A 149 -4.72 0.59 4.26
C ILE A 149 -4.71 1.03 2.80
N LEU A 150 -3.81 1.94 2.39
CA LEU A 150 -3.71 2.43 1.02
C LEU A 150 -3.43 1.29 0.02
N TRP A 151 -2.49 0.40 0.35
CA TRP A 151 -2.13 -0.71 -0.53
C TRP A 151 -3.22 -1.78 -0.62
N LEU A 152 -3.79 -2.21 0.51
CA LEU A 152 -4.92 -3.15 0.52
C LEU A 152 -6.15 -2.59 -0.20
N LYS A 153 -6.45 -1.29 -0.04
CA LYS A 153 -7.59 -0.64 -0.73
C LYS A 153 -7.38 -0.60 -2.24
N CYS A 154 -6.14 -0.44 -2.71
CA CYS A 154 -5.79 -0.58 -4.13
C CYS A 154 -6.08 -2.00 -4.63
N ILE A 155 -5.63 -3.02 -3.89
CA ILE A 155 -5.84 -4.44 -4.22
C ILE A 155 -7.33 -4.79 -4.21
N ASP A 156 -8.10 -4.39 -3.20
CA ASP A 156 -9.55 -4.65 -3.12
C ASP A 156 -10.33 -3.89 -4.22
N LYS A 157 -9.94 -2.67 -4.62
CA LYS A 157 -10.53 -1.98 -5.80
C LYS A 157 -10.21 -2.72 -7.11
N ILE A 158 -8.98 -3.19 -7.32
CA ILE A 158 -8.58 -4.00 -8.49
C ILE A 158 -9.33 -5.36 -8.50
N ARG A 159 -9.46 -6.01 -7.34
CA ARG A 159 -10.28 -7.23 -7.16
C ARG A 159 -11.72 -6.99 -7.60
N ASN A 160 -12.34 -5.90 -7.17
CA ASN A 160 -13.73 -5.60 -7.51
C ASN A 160 -13.90 -5.28 -9.00
N ALA A 161 -12.92 -4.62 -9.62
CA ALA A 161 -12.90 -4.42 -11.07
C ALA A 161 -12.81 -5.75 -11.84
N SER A 162 -11.97 -6.69 -11.37
CA SER A 162 -11.84 -8.04 -11.90
C SER A 162 -13.12 -8.86 -11.78
N LEU A 163 -13.78 -8.84 -10.61
CA LEU A 163 -15.05 -9.54 -10.37
C LEU A 163 -16.19 -8.97 -11.24
N ASN A 164 -16.17 -7.67 -11.53
CA ASN A 164 -17.15 -6.99 -12.37
C ASN A 164 -16.76 -6.95 -13.87
N ASN A 165 -15.72 -7.69 -14.29
CA ASN A 165 -15.20 -7.72 -15.67
C ASN A 165 -14.93 -6.33 -16.29
N GLN A 166 -14.52 -5.35 -15.47
CA GLN A 166 -14.22 -3.99 -15.94
C GLN A 166 -12.94 -3.98 -16.77
N ARG A 167 -12.90 -3.16 -17.83
CA ARG A 167 -11.73 -3.13 -18.75
C ARG A 167 -10.43 -2.78 -18.02
N ASP A 168 -9.32 -3.29 -18.55
CA ASP A 168 -7.95 -2.99 -18.12
C ASP A 168 -7.58 -3.38 -16.67
N TRP A 169 -8.44 -4.07 -15.90
CA TRP A 169 -8.14 -4.52 -14.53
C TRP A 169 -6.82 -5.32 -14.45
N GLU A 170 -6.52 -6.12 -15.48
CA GLU A 170 -5.30 -6.91 -15.60
C GLU A 170 -4.04 -6.05 -15.59
N LYS A 171 -4.06 -4.90 -16.27
CA LYS A 171 -2.90 -3.99 -16.38
C LYS A 171 -2.60 -3.33 -15.04
N TYR A 172 -3.64 -2.98 -14.28
CA TYR A 172 -3.50 -2.47 -12.91
C TYR A 172 -3.08 -3.57 -11.92
N ALA A 173 -3.61 -4.79 -12.06
CA ALA A 173 -3.18 -5.95 -11.28
C ALA A 173 -1.70 -6.30 -11.54
N PHE A 174 -1.27 -6.23 -12.80
CA PHE A 174 0.12 -6.43 -13.22
C PHE A 174 1.03 -5.36 -12.61
N ALA A 175 0.73 -4.07 -12.81
CA ALA A 175 1.54 -2.97 -12.27
C ALA A 175 1.63 -2.99 -10.74
N CYS A 176 0.54 -3.32 -10.04
CA CYS A 176 0.51 -3.48 -8.59
C CYS A 176 1.33 -4.68 -8.12
N GLY A 177 1.18 -5.85 -8.77
CA GLY A 177 2.00 -7.03 -8.46
C GLY A 177 3.48 -6.81 -8.69
N LEU A 178 3.83 -6.14 -9.80
CA LEU A 178 5.21 -5.82 -10.17
C LEU A 178 5.89 -4.94 -9.13
N GLN A 179 5.26 -3.81 -8.76
CA GLN A 179 5.81 -2.91 -7.74
C GLN A 179 5.89 -3.56 -6.36
N ALA A 180 4.87 -4.32 -5.95
CA ALA A 180 4.91 -5.06 -4.69
C ALA A 180 6.13 -6.00 -4.63
N ILE A 181 6.46 -6.70 -5.72
CA ILE A 181 7.64 -7.55 -5.74
C ILE A 181 8.92 -6.71 -5.75
N THR A 182 9.09 -5.77 -6.69
CA THR A 182 10.31 -4.95 -6.80
C THR A 182 10.69 -4.27 -5.48
N PHE A 183 9.75 -3.60 -4.80
CA PHE A 183 10.05 -2.84 -3.58
C PHE A 183 10.03 -3.66 -2.27
N LEU A 184 9.46 -4.86 -2.25
CA LEU A 184 9.46 -5.74 -1.05
C LEU A 184 10.47 -6.90 -1.15
N SER A 185 11.07 -7.11 -2.32
CA SER A 185 11.96 -8.24 -2.62
C SER A 185 13.37 -7.87 -3.00
N GLU A 186 13.57 -6.67 -3.53
CA GLU A 186 14.77 -6.26 -4.29
C GLU A 186 15.01 -7.08 -5.58
N ASP A 187 14.11 -8.01 -5.92
CA ASP A 187 14.10 -8.82 -7.15
C ASP A 187 13.96 -7.93 -8.39
N THR A 188 14.87 -8.09 -9.36
CA THR A 188 14.83 -7.38 -10.65
C THR A 188 13.73 -7.93 -11.58
N LEU A 189 13.31 -7.13 -12.57
CA LEU A 189 12.32 -7.54 -13.58
C LEU A 189 12.69 -8.85 -14.30
N SER A 190 13.99 -9.11 -14.50
CA SER A 190 14.50 -10.34 -15.11
C SER A 190 14.32 -11.55 -14.19
N GLU A 191 14.64 -11.41 -12.91
CA GLU A 191 14.46 -12.46 -11.92
C GLU A 191 12.98 -12.78 -11.69
N ILE A 192 12.10 -11.78 -11.69
CA ILE A 192 10.64 -11.98 -11.62
C ILE A 192 10.15 -12.79 -12.83
N TYR A 193 10.53 -12.40 -14.04
CA TYR A 193 10.15 -13.09 -15.27
C TYR A 193 10.60 -14.56 -15.29
N ASN A 194 11.86 -14.81 -14.94
CA ASN A 194 12.45 -16.15 -14.92
C ASN A 194 11.85 -17.03 -13.80
N LYS A 195 11.64 -16.49 -12.59
CA LYS A 195 11.01 -17.23 -11.47
C LYS A 195 9.57 -17.65 -11.76
N LEU A 196 8.87 -16.93 -12.64
CA LEU A 196 7.50 -17.24 -13.06
C LEU A 196 7.41 -18.12 -14.32
N GLY A 197 8.55 -18.47 -14.95
CA GLY A 197 8.60 -19.37 -16.12
C GLY A 197 7.90 -18.85 -17.38
N LEU A 198 7.72 -17.54 -17.50
CA LEU A 198 6.78 -16.90 -18.46
C LEU A 198 7.27 -16.83 -19.93
N HIS A 199 8.18 -17.74 -20.33
CA HIS A 199 8.83 -17.76 -21.64
C HIS A 199 7.83 -17.81 -22.80
N ASN A 200 6.69 -18.50 -22.62
CA ASN A 200 5.65 -18.65 -23.65
C ASN A 200 4.86 -17.35 -23.92
N ILE A 201 5.02 -16.31 -23.09
CA ILE A 201 4.22 -15.07 -23.17
C ILE A 201 5.07 -13.79 -23.31
N GLU A 202 6.32 -13.92 -23.74
CA GLU A 202 7.33 -12.84 -23.67
C GLU A 202 6.86 -11.50 -24.27
N ASP A 203 6.25 -11.51 -25.46
CA ASP A 203 5.82 -10.27 -26.11
C ASP A 203 4.64 -9.61 -25.40
N LYS A 204 3.78 -10.41 -24.75
CA LYS A 204 2.73 -9.88 -23.87
C LYS A 204 3.30 -9.34 -22.57
N TRP A 205 4.31 -10.01 -22.00
CA TRP A 205 5.04 -9.50 -20.84
C TRP A 205 5.70 -8.14 -21.13
N LYS A 206 6.34 -7.98 -22.32
CA LYS A 206 6.85 -6.68 -22.82
C LYS A 206 5.73 -5.63 -22.97
N GLU A 207 4.55 -6.01 -23.44
CA GLU A 207 3.39 -5.10 -23.56
C GLU A 207 2.86 -4.66 -22.18
N LEU A 208 2.71 -5.59 -21.25
CA LEU A 208 2.25 -5.33 -19.87
C LEU A 208 3.26 -4.47 -19.10
N ILE A 209 4.57 -4.66 -19.31
CA ILE A 209 5.61 -3.76 -18.80
C ILE A 209 5.46 -2.34 -19.35
N LYS A 210 5.20 -2.17 -20.66
CA LYS A 210 4.96 -0.83 -21.24
C LYS A 210 3.73 -0.15 -20.61
N TYR A 211 2.64 -0.90 -20.37
CA TYR A 211 1.48 -0.39 -19.65
C TYR A 211 1.78 -0.03 -18.19
N ALA A 212 2.54 -0.87 -17.48
CA ALA A 212 2.96 -0.58 -16.11
C ALA A 212 3.79 0.71 -16.07
N ILE A 213 4.84 0.85 -16.90
CA ILE A 213 5.67 2.06 -17.00
C ILE A 213 4.80 3.31 -17.26
N ASN A 214 3.80 3.22 -18.14
CA ASN A 214 2.89 4.33 -18.44
C ASN A 214 1.95 4.71 -17.28
N ILE A 215 1.56 3.76 -16.43
CA ILE A 215 0.80 4.03 -15.19
C ILE A 215 1.74 4.69 -14.15
N ILE A 216 2.90 4.06 -13.93
CA ILE A 216 3.88 4.38 -12.89
C ILE A 216 4.52 5.76 -13.08
N ASN A 217 4.80 6.13 -14.33
CA ASN A 217 5.37 7.42 -14.71
C ASN A 217 4.31 8.44 -15.17
N SER A 218 3.01 8.19 -14.93
CA SER A 218 1.96 9.14 -15.31
C SER A 218 2.09 10.45 -14.54
N SER A 219 2.02 11.58 -15.26
CA SER A 219 2.36 12.89 -14.71
C SER A 219 1.48 13.31 -13.53
N GLU A 220 2.10 13.92 -12.53
CA GLU A 220 1.42 14.36 -11.33
C GLU A 220 0.98 15.83 -11.47
N LYS A 221 -0.33 16.06 -11.51
CA LYS A 221 -0.96 17.38 -11.53
C LYS A 221 -1.80 17.49 -10.28
N ILE A 222 -1.27 18.09 -9.22
CA ILE A 222 -1.89 18.14 -7.89
C ILE A 222 -2.42 19.55 -7.59
N VAL A 223 -3.57 19.64 -6.93
CA VAL A 223 -4.09 20.85 -6.25
C VAL A 223 -4.43 20.58 -4.78
N GLU A 224 -4.38 21.64 -3.97
CA GLU A 224 -5.03 21.64 -2.66
C GLU A 224 -6.55 21.73 -2.83
N LYS A 225 -7.29 20.78 -2.24
CA LYS A 225 -8.75 20.85 -2.06
C LYS A 225 -9.09 21.01 -0.58
N CYS A 226 -10.22 21.64 -0.31
CA CYS A 226 -10.76 21.72 1.05
C CYS A 226 -11.47 20.42 1.45
N ALA A 227 -11.16 19.90 2.63
CA ALA A 227 -11.76 18.69 3.20
C ALA A 227 -13.30 18.78 3.35
N ASN A 228 -13.87 19.98 3.53
CA ASN A 228 -15.29 20.17 3.77
C ASN A 228 -16.11 20.28 2.48
N CYS A 229 -15.79 21.24 1.61
CA CYS A 229 -16.56 21.51 0.39
C CYS A 229 -15.96 20.93 -0.90
N ARG A 230 -14.81 20.23 -0.82
CA ARG A 230 -14.05 19.64 -1.95
C ARG A 230 -13.62 20.60 -3.06
N SER A 231 -13.90 21.90 -2.94
CA SER A 231 -13.42 22.93 -3.86
C SER A 231 -11.90 23.10 -3.79
N GLU A 232 -11.30 23.47 -4.92
CA GLU A 232 -9.89 23.88 -5.01
C GLU A 232 -9.63 25.14 -4.16
N ILE A 233 -8.44 25.20 -3.55
CA ILE A 233 -8.02 26.27 -2.65
C ILE A 233 -7.13 27.27 -3.39
N ILE A 234 -7.78 28.30 -3.94
CA ILE A 234 -7.08 29.40 -4.62
C ILE A 234 -6.47 30.34 -3.57
N ASN A 235 -5.18 30.68 -3.73
CA ASN A 235 -4.43 31.58 -2.84
C ASN A 235 -4.55 31.22 -1.34
N GLY A 236 -4.59 29.93 -1.03
CA GLY A 236 -4.61 29.39 0.34
C GLY A 236 -5.94 29.52 1.10
N LYS A 237 -7.02 30.05 0.48
CA LYS A 237 -8.31 30.31 1.14
C LYS A 237 -9.44 29.44 0.60
N CYS A 238 -10.21 28.81 1.49
CA CYS A 238 -11.51 28.22 1.15
C CYS A 238 -12.62 29.27 1.24
N SER A 239 -13.55 29.30 0.27
CA SER A 239 -14.84 30.00 0.37
C SER A 239 -15.61 29.62 1.65
N CYS A 240 -15.53 28.34 2.01
CA CYS A 240 -16.11 27.73 3.20
C CYS A 240 -15.44 28.11 4.54
N LYS A 241 -14.35 28.89 4.54
CA LYS A 241 -13.53 29.26 5.72
C LYS A 241 -12.89 28.09 6.52
N HIS A 242 -13.12 26.84 6.12
CA HIS A 242 -12.58 25.66 6.79
C HIS A 242 -11.07 25.50 6.49
N THR A 243 -10.30 25.04 7.49
CA THR A 243 -8.83 25.04 7.46
C THR A 243 -8.19 23.71 7.05
N ILE A 244 -8.93 22.60 7.13
CA ILE A 244 -8.42 21.27 6.78
C ILE A 244 -8.35 21.12 5.26
N LYS A 245 -7.18 20.77 4.75
CA LYS A 245 -6.88 20.58 3.33
C LYS A 245 -6.41 19.16 3.03
N TYR A 246 -6.51 18.74 1.78
CA TYR A 246 -5.86 17.56 1.25
C TYR A 246 -5.41 17.78 -0.21
N LEU A 247 -4.56 16.89 -0.71
CA LEU A 247 -4.02 16.96 -2.07
C LEU A 247 -4.81 16.04 -3.01
N SER A 248 -5.22 16.55 -4.18
CA SER A 248 -5.99 15.85 -5.21
C SER A 248 -5.32 15.98 -6.57
N ASP A 249 -5.49 14.99 -7.46
CA ASP A 249 -5.21 15.22 -8.88
C ASP A 249 -6.19 16.31 -9.44
N ILE A 250 -5.76 17.11 -10.42
CA ILE A 250 -6.52 18.27 -10.97
C ILE A 250 -7.75 17.85 -11.79
N ASN A 251 -7.66 16.72 -12.50
CA ASN A 251 -8.72 16.21 -13.38
C ASN A 251 -9.23 14.86 -12.82
N LEU A 252 -10.00 14.92 -11.73
CA LEU A 252 -10.81 13.78 -11.24
C LEU A 252 -12.23 13.84 -11.82
#